data_AF-A0AA41MIU1-F1
#
_entry.id   AF-A0AA41MIU1-F1
#
_cell.length_a   1.000
_cell.length_b   1.000
_cell.length_c   1.000
_cell.angle_alpha   90.00
_cell.angle_beta   90.00
_cell.angle_gamma   90.00
#
_symmetry.space_group_name_H-M   'P 1'
#
loop_
_entity.id
_entity.type
_entity.pdbx_description
1 polymer ?
#
loop_
_entity_poly.entity_id
_entity_poly.type
_entity_poly.pdbx_seq_one_letter_code
_entity_poly.pdbx_strand_id
1 'polypeptide(L)'
;MAASAAAAAATDLGARAALFFAAVAIVLGLPLWWKTTETYRAPLPYSQISGLNALQLRLTVPVTVVFARESVPLDDQEKLPFTVVHEREIPLKYKMKIKCRFQKAYRRALDHEEEALSLGSVQEAEAMLAEQNEQAEGSLIVYVISEHSSLLPQDMMSYIGPGRTAVVRGIMHREAFNIIGHRIIQVAQAMSLTEDVLAAALADHLPEDKWSSDKRRPLKSSLGYEITFSLLNPDPKSHDVHWDIEGAVRRYVQPFLNVLSAAGNFSVDSQILYYAMLGVNPRFDPVSSSYYLAMNSLPHVINPVESRLGSSATSLYPVLNFLLYVPELAHSPLYIQDKDGAPVATNAFHSPRWGGIMVYNVDPKAYNSSELPVRVEVDMVRVMEVFLSQLRLLFGISQPQVPPKCLLSGPKSEGLMTWELDRLLWARSVENLATATTTLTSLAQLLGKISNIVIKDDVASEVY
;
A
#
# COMPACT_ATOMS: atom_id res chain seq x y z
N MET A 1 20.24 14.34 96.51
CA MET A 1 19.47 15.22 95.59
C MET A 1 20.30 15.84 94.46
N ALA A 2 21.59 16.16 94.64
CA ALA A 2 22.40 16.73 93.54
C ALA A 2 22.69 15.72 92.40
N ALA A 3 22.95 14.44 92.72
CA ALA A 3 23.23 13.41 91.72
C ALA A 3 22.02 13.07 90.83
N SER A 4 20.79 13.13 91.37
CA SER A 4 19.57 12.87 90.60
C SER A 4 19.21 14.02 89.65
N ALA A 5 19.50 15.27 90.02
CA ALA A 5 19.29 16.43 89.17
C ALA A 5 20.28 16.47 87.99
N ALA A 6 21.55 16.11 88.23
CA ALA A 6 22.56 16.00 87.17
C ALA A 6 22.25 14.86 86.19
N ALA A 7 21.76 13.72 86.68
CA ALA A 7 21.31 12.61 85.83
C ALA A 7 20.08 13.00 84.98
N ALA A 8 19.11 13.70 85.56
CA ALA A 8 17.92 14.20 84.85
C ALA A 8 18.28 15.24 83.76
N ALA A 9 19.21 16.15 84.05
CA ALA A 9 19.70 17.12 83.08
C ALA A 9 20.50 16.46 81.94
N ALA A 10 21.28 15.42 82.24
CA ALA A 10 21.99 14.63 81.23
C ALA A 10 21.04 13.85 80.32
N THR A 11 19.94 13.30 80.87
CA THR A 11 18.89 12.65 80.06
C THR A 11 18.12 13.63 79.17
N ASP A 12 17.86 14.85 79.63
CA ASP A 12 17.22 15.91 78.81
C ASP A 12 18.15 16.40 77.69
N LEU A 13 19.46 16.53 77.97
CA LEU A 13 20.45 16.86 76.94
C LEU A 13 20.56 15.78 75.86
N GLY A 14 20.54 14.50 76.28
CA GLY A 14 20.52 13.35 75.37
C GLY A 14 19.26 13.30 74.51
N ALA A 15 18.09 13.60 75.08
CA ALA A 15 16.82 13.66 74.36
C ALA A 15 16.80 14.80 73.32
N ARG A 16 17.32 15.98 73.68
CA ARG A 16 17.44 17.13 72.74
C ARG A 16 18.44 16.86 71.63
N ALA A 17 19.56 16.20 71.93
CA ALA A 17 20.53 15.78 70.93
C ALA A 17 19.92 14.75 69.96
N ALA A 18 19.20 13.75 70.48
CA ALA A 18 18.51 12.76 69.65
C ALA A 18 17.45 13.40 68.74
N LEU A 19 16.67 14.36 69.26
CA LEU A 19 15.71 15.14 68.47
C LEU A 19 16.39 15.98 67.39
N PHE A 20 17.54 16.59 67.69
CA PHE A 20 18.32 17.36 66.71
C PHE A 20 18.85 16.45 65.59
N PHE A 21 19.44 15.29 65.92
CA PHE A 21 19.90 14.34 64.90
C PHE A 21 18.74 13.77 64.08
N ALA A 22 17.60 13.46 64.70
CA ALA A 22 16.40 13.03 64.00
C ALA A 22 15.87 14.13 63.06
N ALA A 23 15.84 15.39 63.51
CA ALA A 23 15.44 16.52 62.69
C ALA A 23 16.39 16.73 61.50
N VAL A 24 17.72 16.64 61.71
CA VAL A 24 18.71 16.74 60.64
C VAL A 24 18.57 15.59 59.65
N ALA A 25 18.36 14.35 60.12
CA ALA A 25 18.14 13.19 59.26
C ALA A 25 16.86 13.30 58.42
N ILE A 26 15.79 13.89 58.98
CA ILE A 26 14.55 14.13 58.24
C ILE A 26 14.73 15.29 57.23
N VAL A 27 15.30 16.41 57.67
CA VAL A 27 15.42 17.63 56.84
C VAL A 27 16.46 17.50 55.73
N LEU A 28 17.56 16.78 55.96
CA LEU A 28 18.61 16.58 54.95
C LEU A 28 18.57 15.18 54.35
N GLY A 29 18.33 14.15 55.16
CA GLY A 29 18.34 12.77 54.72
C GLY A 29 17.17 12.42 53.81
N LEU A 30 15.94 12.86 54.09
CA LEU A 30 14.81 12.59 53.18
C LEU A 30 14.97 13.25 51.80
N PRO A 31 15.34 14.55 51.68
CA PRO A 31 15.54 15.16 50.36
C PRO A 31 16.73 14.56 49.60
N LEU A 32 17.82 14.23 50.29
CA LEU A 32 18.99 13.61 49.68
C LEU A 32 18.67 12.18 49.22
N TRP A 33 18.01 11.39 50.07
CA TRP A 33 17.54 10.05 49.72
C TRP A 33 16.61 10.12 48.52
N TRP A 34 15.59 10.99 48.55
CA TRP A 34 14.67 11.18 47.42
C TRP A 34 15.42 11.52 46.13
N LYS A 35 16.31 12.52 46.15
CA LYS A 35 17.07 12.97 44.98
C LYS A 35 18.09 11.94 44.46
N THR A 36 18.62 11.07 45.32
CA THR A 36 19.57 10.02 44.93
C THR A 36 18.88 8.73 44.48
N THR A 37 17.65 8.48 44.93
CA THR A 37 16.79 7.38 44.46
C THR A 37 15.90 7.74 43.28
N GLU A 38 15.76 9.02 42.97
CA GLU A 38 15.02 9.50 41.80
C GLU A 38 15.73 9.01 40.53
N THR A 39 14.98 8.31 39.69
CA THR A 39 15.50 7.82 38.42
C THR A 39 15.56 8.97 37.43
N TYR A 40 16.74 9.24 36.87
CA TYR A 40 16.89 10.26 35.84
C TYR A 40 16.01 9.93 34.63
N ARG A 41 15.34 10.96 34.11
CA ARG A 41 14.40 10.84 33.00
C ARG A 41 14.42 12.10 32.15
N ALA A 42 14.88 11.97 30.90
CA ALA A 42 14.84 13.07 29.96
C ALA A 42 13.38 13.56 29.73
N PRO A 43 13.14 14.88 29.64
CA PRO A 43 11.82 15.42 29.39
C PRO A 43 11.38 15.10 27.96
N LEU A 44 10.13 14.64 27.79
CA LEU A 44 9.51 14.42 26.49
C LEU A 44 8.41 15.46 26.24
N PRO A 45 8.16 15.85 24.97
CA PRO A 45 7.17 16.86 24.62
C PRO A 45 5.73 16.29 24.62
N TYR A 46 5.25 15.83 25.77
CA TYR A 46 3.92 15.20 25.92
C TYR A 46 2.76 16.03 25.35
N SER A 47 2.79 17.34 25.56
CA SER A 47 1.77 18.26 25.05
C SER A 47 1.76 18.30 23.52
N GLN A 48 2.93 18.36 22.89
CA GLN A 48 3.06 18.35 21.43
C GLN A 48 2.59 17.01 20.85
N ILE A 49 3.02 15.89 21.46
CA ILE A 49 2.60 14.54 21.05
C ILE A 49 1.08 14.40 21.14
N SER A 50 0.46 14.89 22.22
CA SER A 50 -1.00 14.87 22.37
C SER A 50 -1.71 15.72 21.30
N GLY A 51 -1.08 16.80 20.86
CA GLY A 51 -1.56 17.70 19.81
C GLY A 51 -1.48 17.13 18.39
N LEU A 52 -0.66 16.09 18.15
CA LEU A 52 -0.51 15.47 16.82
C LEU A 52 -1.85 14.98 16.26
N ASN A 53 -2.72 14.44 17.11
CA ASN A 53 -4.05 13.96 16.71
C ASN A 53 -4.99 15.09 16.25
N ALA A 54 -4.73 16.34 16.65
CA ALA A 54 -5.55 17.50 16.28
C ALA A 54 -5.04 18.19 14.99
N LEU A 55 -3.92 17.74 14.42
CA LEU A 55 -3.37 18.30 13.19
C LEU A 55 -4.27 18.03 11.98
N GLN A 56 -4.16 18.92 10.99
CA GLN A 56 -4.81 18.78 9.70
C GLN A 56 -3.78 18.37 8.65
N LEU A 57 -3.96 17.18 8.07
CA LEU A 57 -3.12 16.72 6.98
C LEU A 57 -3.65 17.28 5.66
N ARG A 58 -2.83 18.05 4.94
CA ARG A 58 -3.17 18.61 3.63
C ARG A 58 -2.32 17.96 2.54
N LEU A 59 -2.92 17.04 1.79
CA LEU A 59 -2.29 16.38 0.65
C LEU A 59 -2.48 17.26 -0.58
N THR A 60 -1.39 17.78 -1.14
CA THR A 60 -1.45 18.72 -2.27
C THR A 60 -1.04 18.03 -3.56
N VAL A 61 -1.92 18.07 -4.57
CA VAL A 61 -1.69 17.52 -5.91
C VAL A 61 -1.57 18.69 -6.90
N PRO A 62 -0.37 18.98 -7.41
CA PRO A 62 -0.18 19.95 -8.48
C PRO A 62 -0.79 19.41 -9.78
N VAL A 63 -1.65 20.20 -10.43
CA VAL A 63 -2.27 19.86 -11.70
C VAL A 63 -2.00 20.99 -12.70
N THR A 64 -1.24 20.72 -13.74
CA THR A 64 -1.04 21.67 -14.85
C THR A 64 -2.08 21.38 -15.92
N VAL A 65 -2.94 22.36 -16.20
CA VAL A 65 -3.95 22.26 -17.26
C VAL A 65 -3.45 23.03 -18.47
N VAL A 66 -3.30 22.33 -19.58
CA VAL A 66 -2.72 22.85 -20.81
C VAL A 66 -3.80 22.88 -21.88
N PHE A 67 -4.16 24.07 -22.35
CA PHE A 67 -5.14 24.20 -23.41
C PHE A 67 -4.47 24.24 -24.79
N ALA A 68 -4.87 23.32 -25.67
CA ALA A 68 -4.55 23.34 -27.09
C ALA A 68 -5.22 24.51 -27.84
N ARG A 69 -4.83 24.74 -29.09
CA ARG A 69 -5.46 25.71 -29.98
C ARG A 69 -6.94 25.38 -30.14
N GLU A 70 -7.77 26.42 -30.14
CA GLU A 70 -9.23 26.30 -30.29
C GLU A 70 -9.94 25.50 -29.17
N SER A 71 -9.27 25.19 -28.04
CA SER A 71 -9.90 24.55 -26.88
C SER A 71 -10.22 25.50 -25.72
N VAL A 72 -9.81 26.76 -25.83
CA VAL A 72 -10.12 27.83 -24.86
C VAL A 72 -11.34 28.64 -25.33
N PRO A 73 -12.43 28.73 -24.53
CA PRO A 73 -13.54 29.64 -24.82
C PRO A 73 -13.04 31.08 -24.99
N LEU A 74 -13.53 31.79 -26.00
CA LEU A 74 -13.07 33.14 -26.38
C LEU A 74 -13.04 34.13 -25.20
N ASP A 75 -14.04 34.08 -24.31
CA ASP A 75 -14.18 34.96 -23.14
C ASP A 75 -13.11 34.75 -22.05
N ASP A 76 -12.42 33.60 -22.06
CA ASP A 76 -11.44 33.22 -21.03
C ASP A 76 -10.00 33.19 -21.55
N GLN A 77 -9.79 33.46 -22.84
CA GLN A 77 -8.46 33.45 -23.47
C GLN A 77 -7.51 34.49 -22.87
N GLU A 78 -8.03 35.64 -22.43
CA GLU A 78 -7.23 36.74 -21.86
C GLU A 78 -6.85 36.51 -20.38
N LYS A 79 -7.45 35.52 -19.71
CA LYS A 79 -7.20 35.25 -18.29
C LYS A 79 -6.03 34.29 -18.04
N LEU A 80 -5.52 33.64 -19.09
CA LEU A 80 -4.42 32.67 -19.01
C LEU A 80 -3.05 33.38 -19.00
N PRO A 81 -2.10 33.02 -18.13
CA PRO A 81 -2.15 31.94 -17.14
C PRO A 81 -2.73 32.36 -15.78
N PHE A 82 -3.40 31.43 -15.09
CA PHE A 82 -3.89 31.63 -13.71
C PHE A 82 -3.90 30.33 -12.91
N THR A 83 -4.06 30.43 -11.59
CA THR A 83 -4.10 29.27 -10.69
C THR A 83 -5.41 29.23 -9.91
N VAL A 84 -6.05 28.06 -9.87
CA VAL A 84 -7.25 27.79 -9.06
C VAL A 84 -6.95 26.67 -8.08
N VAL A 85 -7.28 26.90 -6.81
CA VAL A 85 -7.17 25.89 -5.76
C VAL A 85 -8.54 25.27 -5.52
N HIS A 86 -8.60 23.95 -5.58
CA HIS A 86 -9.76 23.19 -5.15
C HIS A 86 -9.39 22.33 -3.94
N GLU A 87 -10.09 22.50 -2.82
CA GLU A 87 -9.85 21.73 -1.60
C GLU A 87 -11.09 20.92 -1.24
N ARG A 88 -10.90 19.65 -0.89
CA ARG A 88 -11.93 18.70 -0.48
C ARG A 88 -11.53 18.03 0.83
N GLU A 89 -12.41 18.06 1.82
CA GLU A 89 -12.25 17.25 3.04
C GLU A 89 -12.72 15.82 2.77
N ILE A 90 -11.94 14.85 3.22
CA ILE A 90 -12.24 13.44 3.05
C ILE A 90 -12.94 12.94 4.32
N PRO A 91 -14.18 12.43 4.23
CA PRO A 91 -15.02 12.11 5.39
C PRO A 91 -14.64 10.77 6.03
N LEU A 92 -13.37 10.60 6.41
CA LEU A 92 -12.91 9.42 7.15
C LEU A 92 -13.08 9.66 8.65
N LYS A 93 -13.60 8.65 9.37
CA LYS A 93 -13.68 8.64 10.84
C LYS A 93 -12.30 8.37 11.45
N TYR A 94 -11.34 9.26 11.17
CA TYR A 94 -9.98 9.22 11.70
C TYR A 94 -9.73 10.43 12.61
N LYS A 95 -8.78 10.31 13.54
CA LYS A 95 -8.51 11.36 14.54
C LYS A 95 -8.05 12.67 13.87
N MET A 96 -7.20 12.57 12.85
CA MET A 96 -6.72 13.70 12.08
C MET A 96 -7.65 14.00 10.91
N LYS A 97 -7.89 15.28 10.64
CA LYS A 97 -8.65 15.69 9.44
C LYS A 97 -7.74 15.66 8.22
N ILE A 98 -8.20 14.99 7.16
CA ILE A 98 -7.47 14.87 5.90
C ILE A 98 -8.17 15.72 4.84
N LYS A 99 -7.41 16.64 4.24
CA LYS A 99 -7.86 17.47 3.14
C LYS A 99 -6.99 17.22 1.91
N CYS A 100 -7.63 16.98 0.77
CA CYS A 100 -6.96 16.91 -0.52
C CYS A 100 -7.10 18.26 -1.24
N ARG A 101 -5.97 18.83 -1.64
CA ARG A 101 -5.87 20.13 -2.30
C ARG A 101 -5.34 19.94 -3.71
N PHE A 102 -6.17 20.16 -4.71
CA PHE A 102 -5.77 20.18 -6.12
C PHE A 102 -5.41 21.62 -6.51
N GLN A 103 -4.13 21.86 -6.80
CA GLN A 103 -3.64 23.15 -7.26
C GLN A 103 -3.55 23.15 -8.78
N LYS A 104 -4.55 23.76 -9.43
CA LYS A 104 -4.69 23.76 -10.89
C LYS A 104 -4.05 25.00 -11.49
N ALA A 105 -2.92 24.86 -12.18
CA ALA A 105 -2.26 25.93 -12.92
C ALA A 105 -2.65 25.82 -14.40
N TYR A 106 -3.33 26.84 -14.92
CA TYR A 106 -3.83 26.85 -16.30
C TYR A 106 -2.86 27.62 -17.20
N ARG A 107 -2.47 27.03 -18.33
CA ARG A 107 -1.63 27.66 -19.36
C ARG A 107 -2.04 27.22 -20.77
N ARG A 108 -1.53 27.93 -21.78
CA ARG A 108 -1.63 27.50 -23.18
C ARG A 108 -0.57 26.44 -23.50
N ALA A 109 -0.86 25.60 -24.48
CA ALA A 109 0.09 24.63 -25.00
C ALA A 109 1.26 25.34 -25.70
N LEU A 110 2.44 24.73 -25.58
CA LEU A 110 3.64 25.11 -26.32
C LEU A 110 3.59 24.53 -27.74
N ASP A 111 4.40 25.06 -28.66
CA ASP A 111 4.34 24.64 -30.07
C ASP A 111 4.56 23.13 -30.26
N HIS A 112 5.51 22.53 -29.52
CA HIS A 112 5.74 21.08 -29.56
C HIS A 112 4.58 20.26 -28.97
N GLU A 113 3.87 20.79 -27.95
CA GLU A 113 2.70 20.12 -27.37
C GLU A 113 1.53 20.18 -28.36
N GLU A 114 1.37 21.29 -29.08
CA GLU A 114 0.36 21.41 -30.15
C GLU A 114 0.62 20.45 -31.29
N GLU A 115 1.88 20.32 -31.73
CA GLU A 115 2.28 19.34 -32.74
C GLU A 115 1.90 17.92 -32.30
N ALA A 116 2.20 17.54 -31.06
CA ALA A 116 1.83 16.24 -30.51
C ALA A 116 0.30 16.06 -30.42
N LEU A 117 -0.45 17.06 -29.98
CA LEU A 117 -1.91 17.01 -29.84
C LEU A 117 -2.66 17.07 -31.19
N SER A 118 -1.98 17.46 -32.26
CA SER A 118 -2.51 17.46 -33.63
C SER A 118 -2.46 16.09 -34.32
N LEU A 119 -1.80 15.10 -33.71
CA LEU A 119 -1.68 13.75 -34.24
C LEU A 119 -3.02 12.99 -34.21
N GLY A 120 -3.14 12.00 -35.09
CA GLY A 120 -4.35 11.16 -35.20
C GLY A 120 -4.46 10.05 -34.15
N SER A 121 -3.38 9.78 -33.41
CA SER A 121 -3.31 8.72 -32.40
C SER A 121 -2.88 9.28 -31.04
N VAL A 122 -3.65 8.97 -29.99
CA VAL A 122 -3.31 9.31 -28.60
C VAL A 122 -1.96 8.72 -28.21
N GLN A 123 -1.66 7.51 -28.65
CA GLN A 123 -0.44 6.79 -28.26
C GLN A 123 0.83 7.44 -28.84
N GLU A 124 0.73 8.00 -30.04
CA GLU A 124 1.83 8.74 -30.68
C GLU A 124 2.00 10.12 -30.02
N ALA A 125 0.89 10.82 -29.76
CA ALA A 125 0.88 12.08 -29.03
C ALA A 125 1.54 11.94 -27.65
N GLU A 126 1.18 10.89 -26.90
CA GLU A 126 1.79 10.62 -25.60
C GLU A 126 3.28 10.30 -25.68
N ALA A 127 3.74 9.58 -26.70
CA ALA A 127 5.16 9.28 -26.86
C ALA A 127 5.96 10.57 -27.08
N MET A 128 5.49 11.46 -27.96
CA MET A 128 6.13 12.76 -28.18
C MET A 128 6.11 13.65 -26.92
N LEU A 129 4.98 13.67 -26.19
CA LEU A 129 4.86 14.45 -24.96
C LEU A 129 5.72 13.90 -23.82
N ALA A 130 5.98 12.59 -23.79
CA ALA A 130 6.81 11.95 -22.77
C ALA A 130 8.30 12.21 -22.96
N GLU A 131 8.77 12.31 -24.21
CA GLU A 131 10.20 12.54 -24.51
C GLU A 131 10.71 13.93 -24.12
N GLN A 132 9.82 14.94 -24.10
CA GLN A 132 10.22 16.35 -23.91
C GLN A 132 9.87 16.93 -22.54
N ASN A 133 9.17 16.19 -21.68
CA ASN A 133 8.62 16.72 -20.43
C ASN A 133 9.16 15.95 -19.22
N GLU A 134 10.17 16.50 -18.54
CA GLU A 134 10.56 16.03 -17.21
C GLU A 134 9.49 16.42 -16.20
N GLN A 135 8.53 15.52 -15.96
CA GLN A 135 7.46 15.74 -15.00
C GLN A 135 7.93 15.46 -13.58
N ALA A 136 7.73 16.44 -12.70
CA ALA A 136 7.93 16.25 -11.27
C ALA A 136 7.01 15.15 -10.71
N GLU A 137 7.54 14.33 -9.81
CA GLU A 137 6.79 13.25 -9.16
C GLU A 137 5.55 13.80 -8.42
N GLY A 138 4.41 13.12 -8.55
CA GLY A 138 3.15 13.54 -7.94
C GLY A 138 2.44 14.72 -8.63
N SER A 139 3.03 15.32 -9.67
CA SER A 139 2.37 16.33 -10.50
C SER A 139 1.63 15.70 -11.68
N LEU A 140 0.46 16.25 -12.04
CA LEU A 140 -0.36 15.76 -13.15
C LEU A 140 -0.46 16.82 -14.24
N ILE A 141 -0.38 16.43 -15.51
CA ILE A 141 -0.65 17.31 -16.64
C ILE A 141 -1.94 16.86 -17.34
N VAL A 142 -2.87 17.79 -17.51
CA VAL A 142 -4.13 17.55 -18.22
C VAL A 142 -4.21 18.43 -19.45
N TYR A 143 -4.13 17.82 -20.62
CA TYR A 143 -4.27 18.50 -21.90
C TYR A 143 -5.75 18.63 -22.27
N VAL A 144 -6.18 19.84 -22.59
CA VAL A 144 -7.53 20.14 -23.06
C VAL A 144 -7.48 20.33 -24.57
N ILE A 145 -8.03 19.38 -25.31
CA ILE A 145 -8.08 19.38 -26.78
C ILE A 145 -9.36 20.04 -27.30
N SER A 146 -9.35 20.47 -28.56
CA SER A 146 -10.55 21.02 -29.22
C SER A 146 -11.68 19.98 -29.26
N GLU A 147 -12.93 20.45 -29.24
CA GLU A 147 -14.13 19.62 -29.35
C GLU A 147 -14.14 18.78 -30.64
N HIS A 148 -13.52 19.29 -31.71
CA HIS A 148 -13.45 18.65 -33.02
C HIS A 148 -12.19 17.81 -33.24
N SER A 149 -11.32 17.68 -32.23
CA SER A 149 -10.11 16.88 -32.36
C SER A 149 -10.46 15.40 -32.62
N SER A 150 -9.74 14.81 -33.59
CA SER A 150 -9.79 13.38 -33.93
C SER A 150 -8.99 12.51 -32.97
N LEU A 151 -8.26 13.10 -32.02
CA LEU A 151 -7.37 12.39 -31.11
C LEU A 151 -8.15 11.43 -30.19
N LEU A 152 -9.36 11.81 -29.77
CA LEU A 152 -10.26 10.92 -29.03
C LEU A 152 -11.45 10.48 -29.90
N PRO A 153 -11.99 9.26 -29.69
CA PRO A 153 -13.29 8.87 -30.23
C PRO A 153 -14.40 9.86 -29.83
N GLN A 154 -15.41 10.06 -30.69
CA GLN A 154 -16.46 11.09 -30.49
C GLN A 154 -17.34 10.83 -29.26
N ASP A 155 -17.48 9.58 -28.86
CA ASP A 155 -18.22 9.16 -27.66
C ASP A 155 -17.44 9.36 -26.36
N MET A 156 -16.12 9.62 -26.46
CA MET A 156 -15.20 9.74 -25.35
C MET A 156 -14.85 11.20 -25.05
N MET A 157 -14.90 11.54 -23.76
CA MET A 157 -14.67 12.90 -23.24
C MET A 157 -13.31 13.05 -22.56
N SER A 158 -12.68 11.96 -22.15
CA SER A 158 -11.35 12.01 -21.56
C SER A 158 -10.57 10.71 -21.77
N TYR A 159 -9.27 10.80 -21.56
CA TYR A 159 -8.34 9.69 -21.65
C TYR A 159 -7.31 9.83 -20.54
N ILE A 160 -7.00 8.71 -19.87
CA ILE A 160 -5.94 8.62 -18.86
C ILE A 160 -4.84 7.72 -19.41
N GLY A 161 -3.64 8.29 -19.48
CA GLY A 161 -2.44 7.62 -19.95
C GLY A 161 -1.73 6.77 -18.90
N PRO A 162 -0.70 6.00 -19.31
CA PRO A 162 0.24 5.34 -18.41
C PRO A 162 1.22 6.32 -17.73
N GLY A 163 1.43 7.49 -18.36
CA GLY A 163 2.19 8.62 -17.83
C GLY A 163 1.36 9.47 -16.86
N ARG A 164 1.95 10.52 -16.26
CA ARG A 164 1.22 11.49 -15.42
C ARG A 164 0.41 12.48 -16.26
N THR A 165 -0.04 12.04 -17.44
CA THR A 165 -0.74 12.80 -18.47
C THR A 165 -2.16 12.29 -18.65
N ALA A 166 -3.08 13.22 -18.83
CA ALA A 166 -4.44 12.92 -19.25
C ALA A 166 -4.89 13.90 -20.32
N VAL A 167 -5.85 13.49 -21.12
CA VAL A 167 -6.46 14.31 -22.16
C VAL A 167 -7.95 14.48 -21.85
N VAL A 168 -8.47 15.70 -21.97
CA VAL A 168 -9.88 16.02 -21.78
C VAL A 168 -10.37 16.78 -23.02
N ARG A 169 -11.51 16.38 -23.57
CA ARG A 169 -12.15 17.09 -24.68
C ARG A 169 -12.74 18.40 -24.16
N GLY A 170 -12.34 19.51 -24.77
CA GLY A 170 -12.90 20.83 -24.54
C GLY A 170 -14.33 20.95 -25.08
N ILE A 171 -15.04 21.97 -24.60
CA ILE A 171 -16.41 22.28 -25.00
C ILE A 171 -16.45 23.78 -25.27
N MET A 172 -17.06 24.20 -26.37
CA MET A 172 -17.18 25.62 -26.73
C MET A 172 -18.56 26.19 -26.33
N HIS A 173 -18.81 26.31 -25.02
CA HIS A 173 -20.06 26.88 -24.47
C HIS A 173 -19.79 27.86 -23.32
N ARG A 174 -20.75 28.73 -23.00
CA ARG A 174 -20.64 29.76 -21.94
C ARG A 174 -20.35 29.21 -20.53
N GLU A 175 -20.64 27.94 -20.28
CA GLU A 175 -20.38 27.23 -19.01
C GLU A 175 -19.23 26.21 -19.12
N ALA A 176 -18.51 26.21 -20.23
CA ALA A 176 -17.49 25.22 -20.53
C ALA A 176 -16.40 25.15 -19.48
N PHE A 177 -15.95 26.29 -18.95
CA PHE A 177 -14.90 26.31 -17.94
C PHE A 177 -15.28 25.56 -16.65
N ASN A 178 -16.56 25.62 -16.25
CA ASN A 178 -17.06 24.90 -15.08
C ASN A 178 -17.16 23.40 -15.35
N ILE A 179 -17.68 23.01 -16.53
CA ILE A 179 -17.83 21.60 -16.92
C ILE A 179 -16.45 20.93 -17.08
N ILE A 180 -15.55 21.57 -17.82
CA ILE A 180 -14.17 21.13 -18.02
C ILE A 180 -13.44 21.12 -16.67
N GLY A 181 -13.63 22.15 -15.85
CA GLY A 181 -13.05 22.24 -14.51
C GLY A 181 -13.46 21.08 -13.59
N HIS A 182 -14.74 20.68 -13.62
CA HIS A 182 -15.23 19.52 -12.89
C HIS A 182 -14.64 18.21 -13.44
N ARG A 183 -14.57 18.07 -14.77
CA ARG A 183 -14.00 16.88 -15.41
C ARG A 183 -12.50 16.71 -15.12
N ILE A 184 -11.74 17.79 -15.16
CA ILE A 184 -10.31 17.81 -14.77
C ILE A 184 -10.15 17.30 -13.33
N ILE A 185 -11.02 17.74 -12.41
CA ILE A 185 -10.97 17.26 -11.02
C ILE A 185 -11.29 15.77 -10.93
N GLN A 186 -12.30 15.27 -11.66
CA GLN A 186 -12.63 13.84 -11.68
C GLN A 186 -11.46 13.00 -12.19
N VAL A 187 -10.79 13.44 -13.26
CA VAL A 187 -9.61 12.78 -13.83
C VAL A 187 -8.43 12.83 -12.85
N ALA A 188 -8.15 14.00 -12.27
CA ALA A 188 -7.09 14.15 -11.28
C ALA A 188 -7.34 13.30 -10.03
N GLN A 189 -8.58 13.18 -9.56
CA GLN A 189 -8.98 12.27 -8.48
C GLN A 189 -8.77 10.80 -8.85
N ALA A 190 -9.15 10.42 -10.08
CA ALA A 190 -8.97 9.06 -10.59
C ALA A 190 -7.51 8.66 -10.77
N MET A 191 -6.58 9.62 -10.89
CA MET A 191 -5.12 9.39 -11.00
C MET A 191 -4.38 9.56 -9.66
N SER A 192 -4.84 10.40 -8.74
CA SER A 192 -4.13 10.67 -7.48
C SER A 192 -4.76 9.95 -6.27
N LEU A 193 -5.49 10.71 -5.42
CA LEU A 193 -6.00 10.29 -4.12
C LEU A 193 -7.52 10.10 -4.18
N THR A 194 -7.96 8.88 -3.93
CA THR A 194 -9.37 8.55 -3.73
C THR A 194 -9.65 8.26 -2.25
N GLU A 195 -10.92 8.33 -1.87
CA GLU A 195 -11.34 7.96 -0.51
C GLU A 195 -10.99 6.50 -0.21
N ASP A 196 -11.14 5.61 -1.20
CA ASP A 196 -10.85 4.18 -1.07
C ASP A 196 -9.37 3.91 -0.79
N VAL A 197 -8.46 4.62 -1.48
CA VAL A 197 -7.01 4.48 -1.30
C VAL A 197 -6.59 4.93 0.10
N LEU A 198 -7.13 6.06 0.56
CA LEU A 198 -6.82 6.59 1.89
C LEU A 198 -7.44 5.76 3.01
N ALA A 199 -8.65 5.23 2.78
CA ALA A 199 -9.28 4.30 3.70
C ALA A 199 -8.49 2.98 3.81
N ALA A 200 -7.97 2.46 2.71
CA ALA A 200 -7.09 1.30 2.70
C ALA A 200 -5.76 1.56 3.42
N ALA A 201 -5.13 2.71 3.19
CA ALA A 201 -3.90 3.12 3.88
C ALA A 201 -4.08 3.26 5.40
N LEU A 202 -5.28 3.67 5.84
CA LEU A 202 -5.62 3.86 7.25
C LEU A 202 -6.41 2.68 7.84
N ALA A 203 -6.50 1.55 7.16
CA ALA A 203 -7.38 0.45 7.54
C ALA A 203 -7.12 -0.08 8.97
N ASP A 204 -5.87 -0.11 9.40
CA ASP A 204 -5.49 -0.54 10.76
C ASP A 204 -5.83 0.49 11.86
N HIS A 205 -6.17 1.72 11.46
CA HIS A 205 -6.47 2.83 12.38
C HIS A 205 -7.95 3.27 12.34
N LEU A 206 -8.74 2.73 11.41
CA LEU A 206 -10.17 3.03 11.28
C LEU A 206 -11.02 2.03 12.09
N PRO A 207 -12.18 2.46 12.64
CA PRO A 207 -13.12 1.54 13.28
C PRO A 207 -13.67 0.49 12.30
N GLU A 208 -13.93 -0.73 12.78
CA GLU A 208 -14.26 -1.92 11.94
C GLU A 208 -15.60 -1.84 11.17
N ASP A 209 -16.41 -0.79 11.33
CA ASP A 209 -17.83 -0.81 10.97
C ASP A 209 -18.18 -0.59 9.48
N LYS A 210 -17.23 -0.24 8.60
CA LYS A 210 -17.55 -0.01 7.16
C LYS A 210 -16.51 -0.43 6.13
N TRP A 211 -15.23 -0.47 6.49
CA TRP A 211 -14.13 -0.71 5.54
C TRP A 211 -13.53 -2.13 5.65
N SER A 212 -14.07 -2.95 6.56
CA SER A 212 -13.60 -4.28 6.97
C SER A 212 -13.88 -5.41 5.98
N SER A 213 -13.94 -5.13 4.67
CA SER A 213 -13.80 -6.24 3.74
C SER A 213 -12.34 -6.68 3.77
N ASP A 214 -12.05 -7.82 4.39
CA ASP A 214 -10.71 -8.43 4.45
C ASP A 214 -10.00 -8.47 3.08
N LYS A 215 -10.77 -8.39 1.99
CA LYS A 215 -10.30 -8.28 0.60
C LYS A 215 -9.52 -6.99 0.27
N ARG A 216 -9.32 -6.04 1.19
CA ARG A 216 -8.70 -4.72 0.90
C ARG A 216 -7.63 -4.27 1.90
N ARG A 217 -7.01 -5.18 2.63
CA ARG A 217 -5.87 -4.80 3.49
C ARG A 217 -4.57 -4.90 2.68
N PRO A 218 -4.01 -3.78 2.20
CA PRO A 218 -2.70 -3.82 1.58
C PRO A 218 -1.63 -4.25 2.57
N LEU A 219 -0.50 -4.67 2.02
CA LEU A 219 0.73 -4.91 2.74
C LEU A 219 1.22 -3.61 3.38
N LYS A 220 1.77 -3.71 4.58
CA LYS A 220 2.32 -2.56 5.28
C LYS A 220 3.55 -2.00 4.58
N SER A 221 3.74 -0.71 4.73
CA SER A 221 4.98 -0.04 4.35
C SER A 221 6.18 -0.66 5.08
N SER A 222 7.23 -1.01 4.33
CA SER A 222 8.48 -1.61 4.80
C SER A 222 9.63 -1.14 3.91
N LEU A 223 10.85 -1.11 4.47
CA LEU A 223 12.07 -0.76 3.74
C LEU A 223 12.48 -1.79 2.69
N GLY A 224 12.00 -3.03 2.85
CA GLY A 224 12.21 -4.10 1.89
C GLY A 224 11.12 -5.16 1.93
N TYR A 225 11.09 -5.99 0.90
CA TYR A 225 10.12 -7.06 0.67
C TYR A 225 10.83 -8.26 0.03
N GLU A 226 10.49 -9.45 0.47
CA GLU A 226 10.96 -10.70 -0.15
C GLU A 226 9.81 -11.36 -0.88
N ILE A 227 10.02 -11.80 -2.11
CA ILE A 227 9.00 -12.44 -2.94
C ILE A 227 9.48 -13.84 -3.27
N THR A 228 8.77 -14.86 -2.80
CA THR A 228 9.12 -16.26 -3.04
C THR A 228 8.11 -16.92 -3.97
N PHE A 229 8.57 -17.40 -5.12
CA PHE A 229 7.78 -18.23 -6.04
C PHE A 229 8.02 -19.72 -5.76
N SER A 230 6.99 -20.46 -5.40
CA SER A 230 7.09 -21.88 -5.03
C SER A 230 6.22 -22.77 -5.92
N LEU A 231 6.83 -23.73 -6.60
CA LEU A 231 6.10 -24.78 -7.31
C LEU A 231 5.90 -25.99 -6.38
N LEU A 232 4.65 -26.37 -6.14
CA LEU A 232 4.28 -27.51 -5.32
C LEU A 232 3.86 -28.68 -6.22
N ASN A 233 4.66 -29.74 -6.18
CA ASN A 233 4.38 -31.01 -6.86
C ASN A 233 4.21 -32.14 -5.82
N PRO A 234 2.98 -32.46 -5.40
CA PRO A 234 2.70 -33.53 -4.44
C PRO A 234 2.97 -34.94 -5.00
N ASP A 235 2.89 -35.14 -6.32
CA ASP A 235 3.03 -36.45 -6.98
C ASP A 235 4.06 -36.44 -8.14
N PRO A 236 5.36 -36.39 -7.82
CA PRO A 236 6.42 -36.43 -8.83
C PRO A 236 6.52 -37.76 -9.59
N LYS A 237 5.78 -38.80 -9.17
CA LYS A 237 5.72 -40.07 -9.90
C LYS A 237 4.79 -39.97 -11.11
N SER A 238 3.73 -39.19 -10.99
CA SER A 238 2.76 -38.97 -12.07
C SER A 238 3.08 -37.75 -12.91
N HIS A 239 3.73 -36.73 -12.33
CA HIS A 239 3.98 -35.44 -12.99
C HIS A 239 5.43 -35.01 -12.91
N ASP A 240 6.07 -34.84 -14.06
CA ASP A 240 7.35 -34.16 -14.19
C ASP A 240 7.07 -32.72 -14.64
N VAL A 241 6.97 -31.82 -13.66
CA VAL A 241 6.55 -30.43 -13.88
C VAL A 241 7.77 -29.55 -14.11
N HIS A 242 7.80 -28.87 -15.25
CA HIS A 242 8.79 -27.88 -15.59
C HIS A 242 8.15 -26.50 -15.72
N TRP A 243 8.82 -25.50 -15.15
CA TRP A 243 8.42 -24.10 -15.23
C TRP A 243 9.66 -23.22 -15.44
N ASP A 244 9.62 -22.31 -16.41
CA ASP A 244 10.69 -21.33 -16.63
C ASP A 244 10.43 -20.09 -15.76
N ILE A 245 10.62 -20.24 -14.44
CA ILE A 245 10.40 -19.15 -13.49
C ILE A 245 11.45 -18.04 -13.64
N GLU A 246 12.69 -18.38 -13.98
CA GLU A 246 13.77 -17.40 -14.14
C GLU A 246 13.51 -16.48 -15.34
N GLY A 247 13.14 -17.06 -16.49
CA GLY A 247 12.74 -16.29 -17.67
C GLY A 247 11.50 -15.45 -17.42
N ALA A 248 10.50 -16.01 -16.73
CA ALA A 248 9.26 -15.31 -16.39
C ALA A 248 9.49 -14.13 -15.44
N VAL A 249 10.32 -14.30 -14.39
CA VAL A 249 10.67 -13.22 -13.47
C VAL A 249 11.39 -12.09 -14.21
N ARG A 250 12.38 -12.40 -15.06
CA ARG A 250 13.10 -11.39 -15.84
C ARG A 250 12.18 -10.61 -16.78
N ARG A 251 11.22 -11.29 -17.42
CA ARG A 251 10.35 -10.70 -18.43
C ARG A 251 9.19 -9.89 -17.84
N TYR A 252 8.58 -10.41 -16.77
CA TYR A 252 7.29 -9.91 -16.27
C TYR A 252 7.42 -9.22 -14.90
N VAL A 253 8.15 -9.84 -13.95
CA VAL A 253 8.22 -9.35 -12.57
C VAL A 253 9.27 -8.25 -12.41
N GLN A 254 10.44 -8.39 -13.02
CA GLN A 254 11.54 -7.43 -12.86
C GLN A 254 11.19 -6.02 -13.33
N PRO A 255 10.52 -5.81 -14.50
CA PRO A 255 10.10 -4.46 -14.89
C PRO A 255 9.15 -3.82 -13.87
N PHE A 256 8.24 -4.61 -13.29
CA PHE A 256 7.33 -4.16 -12.25
C PHE A 256 8.08 -3.76 -10.97
N LEU A 257 9.02 -4.58 -10.51
CA LEU A 257 9.83 -4.30 -9.32
C LEU A 257 10.80 -3.12 -9.51
N ASN A 258 11.34 -2.95 -10.71
CA ASN A 258 12.22 -1.81 -11.02
C ASN A 258 11.49 -0.48 -10.82
N VAL A 259 10.23 -0.38 -11.25
CA VAL A 259 9.40 0.82 -11.01
C VAL A 259 9.08 0.97 -9.53
N LEU A 260 8.81 -0.13 -8.83
CA LEU A 260 8.52 -0.11 -7.39
C LEU A 260 9.74 0.13 -6.49
N SER A 261 10.96 0.12 -7.02
CA SER A 261 12.20 0.31 -6.24
C SER A 261 12.21 1.62 -5.42
N ALA A 262 11.48 2.65 -5.88
CA ALA A 262 11.28 3.89 -5.13
C ALA A 262 10.55 3.67 -3.78
N ALA A 263 9.78 2.60 -3.65
CA ALA A 263 8.99 2.27 -2.47
C ALA A 263 9.72 1.34 -1.49
N GLY A 264 10.80 0.66 -1.89
CA GLY A 264 11.58 -0.24 -1.04
C GLY A 264 12.48 -1.19 -1.82
N ASN A 265 13.29 -1.96 -1.11
CA ASN A 265 14.16 -2.97 -1.70
C ASN A 265 13.41 -4.30 -1.93
N PHE A 266 13.69 -4.99 -3.03
CA PHE A 266 13.02 -6.25 -3.36
C PHE A 266 14.05 -7.36 -3.57
N SER A 267 13.84 -8.51 -2.92
CA SER A 267 14.49 -9.77 -3.25
C SER A 267 13.48 -10.74 -3.84
N VAL A 268 13.90 -11.54 -4.82
CA VAL A 268 13.06 -12.55 -5.45
C VAL A 268 13.77 -13.89 -5.38
N ASP A 269 13.08 -14.86 -4.79
CA ASP A 269 13.55 -16.23 -4.66
C ASP A 269 12.56 -17.18 -5.34
N SER A 270 13.06 -18.34 -5.78
CA SER A 270 12.22 -19.39 -6.35
C SER A 270 12.63 -20.76 -5.82
N GLN A 271 11.64 -21.63 -5.62
CA GLN A 271 11.87 -22.99 -5.15
C GLN A 271 10.85 -23.99 -5.72
N ILE A 272 11.21 -25.28 -5.68
CA ILE A 272 10.35 -26.38 -6.06
C ILE A 272 10.24 -27.33 -4.87
N LEU A 273 9.01 -27.63 -4.46
CA LEU A 273 8.70 -28.50 -3.34
C LEU A 273 8.01 -29.77 -3.83
N TYR A 274 8.71 -30.89 -3.70
CA TYR A 274 8.18 -32.21 -4.00
C TYR A 274 7.49 -32.83 -2.78
N TYR A 275 6.47 -33.65 -3.02
CA TYR A 275 5.67 -34.30 -1.97
C TYR A 275 5.02 -33.30 -0.98
N ALA A 276 4.73 -32.10 -1.48
CA ALA A 276 4.10 -31.02 -0.73
C ALA A 276 2.61 -30.92 -1.06
N MET A 277 1.78 -31.40 -0.15
CA MET A 277 0.32 -31.31 -0.24
C MET A 277 -0.18 -30.03 0.44
N LEU A 278 -1.34 -29.51 0.00
CA LEU A 278 -1.97 -28.31 0.57
C LEU A 278 -2.51 -28.50 1.99
N GLY A 279 -2.50 -29.73 2.53
CA GLY A 279 -2.99 -30.02 3.88
C GLY A 279 -4.51 -29.90 4.05
N VAL A 280 -5.26 -29.78 2.94
CA VAL A 280 -6.72 -29.74 2.90
C VAL A 280 -7.24 -30.83 1.95
N ASN A 281 -8.36 -31.44 2.31
CA ASN A 281 -8.95 -32.52 1.53
C ASN A 281 -9.99 -31.96 0.55
N PRO A 282 -9.82 -32.18 -0.76
CA PRO A 282 -10.79 -31.73 -1.75
C PRO A 282 -12.09 -32.54 -1.68
N ARG A 283 -13.21 -31.91 -2.04
CA ARG A 283 -14.52 -32.57 -2.15
C ARG A 283 -14.77 -33.00 -3.58
N PHE A 284 -15.15 -34.26 -3.79
CA PHE A 284 -15.50 -34.77 -5.11
C PHE A 284 -16.95 -34.42 -5.45
N ASP A 285 -17.16 -33.90 -6.66
CA ASP A 285 -18.48 -33.70 -7.22
C ASP A 285 -18.73 -34.69 -8.37
N PRO A 286 -19.73 -35.59 -8.23
CA PRO A 286 -20.03 -36.58 -9.26
C PRO A 286 -20.64 -35.96 -10.52
N VAL A 287 -21.21 -34.76 -10.47
CA VAL A 287 -21.85 -34.13 -11.64
C VAL A 287 -20.80 -33.62 -12.62
N SER A 288 -19.78 -32.92 -12.13
CA SER A 288 -18.68 -32.39 -12.94
C SER A 288 -17.50 -33.35 -13.08
N SER A 289 -17.50 -34.47 -12.36
CA SER A 289 -16.36 -35.40 -12.25
C SER A 289 -15.07 -34.67 -11.89
N SER A 290 -15.15 -33.72 -10.96
CA SER A 290 -14.03 -32.88 -10.56
C SER A 290 -13.97 -32.66 -9.05
N TYR A 291 -12.81 -32.22 -8.59
CA TYR A 291 -12.55 -31.95 -7.18
C TYR A 291 -12.63 -30.46 -6.89
N TYR A 292 -13.18 -30.10 -5.73
CA TYR A 292 -13.37 -28.72 -5.33
C TYR A 292 -12.78 -28.39 -3.96
N LEU A 293 -12.21 -27.18 -3.87
CA LEU A 293 -11.85 -26.52 -2.63
C LEU A 293 -12.75 -25.32 -2.40
N ALA A 294 -13.43 -25.30 -1.25
CA ALA A 294 -14.28 -24.18 -0.88
C ALA A 294 -13.44 -23.02 -0.35
N MET A 295 -13.85 -21.78 -0.65
CA MET A 295 -13.12 -20.56 -0.23
C MET A 295 -12.83 -20.51 1.29
N ASN A 296 -13.73 -21.06 2.11
CA ASN A 296 -13.58 -21.08 3.57
C ASN A 296 -12.48 -22.03 4.07
N SER A 297 -12.07 -23.02 3.29
CA SER A 297 -10.98 -23.94 3.66
C SER A 297 -9.60 -23.42 3.24
N LEU A 298 -9.54 -22.41 2.36
CA LEU A 298 -8.28 -21.90 1.81
C LEU A 298 -7.35 -21.24 2.84
N PRO A 299 -7.83 -20.51 3.85
CA PRO A 299 -6.95 -20.01 4.92
C PRO A 299 -6.23 -21.14 5.68
N HIS A 300 -6.82 -22.33 5.76
CA HIS A 300 -6.22 -23.49 6.43
C HIS A 300 -5.07 -24.12 5.64
N VAL A 301 -4.89 -23.76 4.36
CA VAL A 301 -3.76 -24.20 3.51
C VAL A 301 -2.46 -23.51 3.92
N ILE A 302 -2.54 -22.31 4.50
CA ILE A 302 -1.37 -21.47 4.76
C ILE A 302 -0.42 -22.15 5.74
N ASN A 303 -0.91 -22.55 6.92
CA ASN A 303 -0.03 -23.07 7.98
C ASN A 303 0.74 -24.35 7.58
N PRO A 304 0.10 -25.38 6.96
CA PRO A 304 0.82 -26.57 6.51
C PRO A 304 1.89 -26.27 5.47
N VAL A 305 1.61 -25.35 4.55
CA VAL A 305 2.54 -24.93 3.51
C VAL A 305 3.69 -24.13 4.11
N GLU A 306 3.40 -23.14 4.96
CA GLU A 306 4.39 -22.28 5.62
C GLU A 306 5.43 -23.08 6.40
N SER A 307 5.01 -24.16 7.07
CA SER A 307 5.94 -25.05 7.78
C SER A 307 6.99 -25.71 6.88
N ARG A 308 6.74 -25.75 5.57
CA ARG A 308 7.61 -26.35 4.54
C ARG A 308 8.33 -25.31 3.69
N LEU A 309 7.95 -24.04 3.79
CA LEU A 309 8.64 -22.94 3.11
C LEU A 309 9.92 -22.62 3.91
N GLY A 310 11.07 -22.58 3.24
CA GLY A 310 12.37 -22.36 3.88
C GLY A 310 12.65 -20.92 4.36
N SER A 311 11.66 -20.03 4.33
CA SER A 311 11.89 -18.58 4.26
C SER A 311 11.81 -17.81 5.59
N SER A 312 11.52 -18.43 6.73
CA SER A 312 11.00 -17.71 7.90
C SER A 312 11.99 -17.42 9.05
N ALA A 313 13.30 -17.65 8.91
CA ALA A 313 14.23 -17.55 10.03
C ALA A 313 15.29 -16.42 9.99
N THR A 314 15.53 -15.76 8.84
CA THR A 314 16.73 -14.92 8.69
C THR A 314 16.45 -13.46 8.27
N SER A 315 15.30 -13.16 7.67
CA SER A 315 15.03 -11.81 7.15
C SER A 315 14.20 -10.95 8.08
N LEU A 316 14.53 -9.66 8.10
CA LEU A 316 13.76 -8.61 8.79
C LEU A 316 12.60 -8.09 7.91
N TYR A 317 12.52 -8.51 6.66
CA TYR A 317 11.53 -8.03 5.70
C TYR A 317 10.29 -8.93 5.62
N PRO A 318 9.10 -8.36 5.35
CA PRO A 318 7.90 -9.13 5.04
C PRO A 318 8.09 -9.99 3.78
N VAL A 319 7.70 -11.27 3.90
CA VAL A 319 7.78 -12.27 2.83
C VAL A 319 6.42 -12.45 2.16
N LEU A 320 6.39 -12.40 0.83
CA LEU A 320 5.23 -12.66 -0.02
C LEU A 320 5.40 -13.99 -0.73
N ASN A 321 4.44 -14.89 -0.55
CA ASN A 321 4.50 -16.26 -1.06
C ASN A 321 3.55 -16.46 -2.25
N PHE A 322 4.10 -16.77 -3.43
CA PHE A 322 3.31 -17.11 -4.62
C PHE A 322 3.49 -18.58 -4.95
N LEU A 323 2.41 -19.34 -4.86
CA LEU A 323 2.46 -20.78 -4.98
C LEU A 323 1.70 -21.27 -6.20
N LEU A 324 2.36 -22.09 -7.00
CA LEU A 324 1.75 -22.84 -8.09
C LEU A 324 1.58 -24.28 -7.63
N TYR A 325 0.33 -24.73 -7.48
CA TYR A 325 0.01 -26.08 -7.06
C TYR A 325 -0.45 -26.93 -8.24
N VAL A 326 0.27 -28.01 -8.52
CA VAL A 326 -0.15 -29.01 -9.50
C VAL A 326 -0.79 -30.17 -8.73
N PRO A 327 -2.09 -30.46 -8.90
CA PRO A 327 -2.76 -31.49 -8.11
C PRO A 327 -2.28 -32.89 -8.51
N GLU A 328 -2.32 -33.81 -7.55
CA GLU A 328 -2.07 -35.23 -7.77
C GLU A 328 -3.05 -35.83 -8.79
N LEU A 329 -2.64 -36.92 -9.46
CA LEU A 329 -3.49 -37.59 -10.45
C LEU A 329 -4.85 -38.03 -9.86
N ALA A 330 -4.86 -38.51 -8.62
CA ALA A 330 -6.07 -38.95 -7.93
C ALA A 330 -7.07 -37.81 -7.62
N HIS A 331 -6.56 -36.58 -7.51
CA HIS A 331 -7.32 -35.39 -7.12
C HIS A 331 -7.43 -34.37 -8.27
N SER A 332 -7.14 -34.78 -9.50
CA SER A 332 -7.19 -33.95 -10.70
C SER A 332 -8.48 -34.24 -11.51
N PRO A 333 -9.15 -33.22 -12.08
CA PRO A 333 -8.87 -31.79 -11.98
C PRO A 333 -9.41 -31.18 -10.67
N LEU A 334 -8.68 -30.18 -10.15
CA LEU A 334 -9.00 -29.47 -8.91
C LEU A 334 -9.39 -28.02 -9.18
N TYR A 335 -10.52 -27.59 -8.64
CA TYR A 335 -11.07 -26.24 -8.82
C TYR A 335 -11.37 -25.55 -7.49
N ILE A 336 -11.17 -24.23 -7.45
CA ILE A 336 -11.54 -23.40 -6.31
C ILE A 336 -12.95 -22.84 -6.54
N GLN A 337 -13.79 -22.88 -5.50
CA GLN A 337 -15.13 -22.30 -5.50
C GLN A 337 -15.17 -20.99 -4.71
N ASP A 338 -15.88 -19.99 -5.22
CA ASP A 338 -16.19 -18.75 -4.50
C ASP A 338 -17.28 -19.01 -3.43
N LYS A 339 -17.62 -17.98 -2.66
CA LYS A 339 -18.65 -18.00 -1.61
C LYS A 339 -20.03 -18.47 -2.11
N ASP A 340 -20.32 -18.24 -3.37
CA ASP A 340 -21.59 -18.61 -4.01
C ASP A 340 -21.55 -20.03 -4.61
N GLY A 341 -20.46 -20.79 -4.41
CA GLY A 341 -20.29 -22.15 -4.92
C GLY A 341 -19.90 -22.24 -6.39
N ALA A 342 -19.82 -21.10 -7.09
CA ALA A 342 -19.36 -21.04 -8.48
C ALA A 342 -17.84 -21.21 -8.59
N PRO A 343 -17.32 -21.86 -9.65
CA PRO A 343 -15.89 -21.99 -9.86
C PRO A 343 -15.23 -20.63 -10.15
N VAL A 344 -14.06 -20.40 -9.55
CA VAL A 344 -13.27 -19.18 -9.78
C VAL A 344 -12.58 -19.27 -11.14
N ALA A 345 -12.77 -18.26 -11.99
CA ALA A 345 -12.28 -18.26 -13.38
C ALA A 345 -10.75 -18.45 -13.51
N THR A 346 -9.97 -17.84 -12.62
CA THR A 346 -8.48 -17.94 -12.63
C THR A 346 -7.96 -19.17 -11.90
N ASN A 347 -8.83 -19.94 -11.22
CA ASN A 347 -8.47 -21.04 -10.33
C ASN A 347 -7.37 -20.68 -9.30
N ALA A 348 -7.45 -19.45 -8.78
CA ALA A 348 -6.47 -18.92 -7.84
C ALA A 348 -7.13 -18.13 -6.73
N PHE A 349 -6.49 -18.09 -5.56
CA PHE A 349 -6.89 -17.26 -4.43
C PHE A 349 -5.69 -16.50 -3.88
N HIS A 350 -5.94 -15.40 -3.18
CA HIS A 350 -4.92 -14.67 -2.47
C HIS A 350 -5.31 -14.50 -1.00
N SER A 351 -4.30 -14.42 -0.15
CA SER A 351 -4.44 -14.12 1.26
C SER A 351 -3.78 -12.76 1.54
N PRO A 352 -4.52 -11.78 2.09
CA PRO A 352 -3.97 -10.47 2.42
C PRO A 352 -2.71 -10.60 3.29
N ARG A 353 -1.68 -9.82 2.95
CA ARG A 353 -0.38 -9.78 3.66
C ARG A 353 0.44 -11.07 3.64
N TRP A 354 0.01 -12.11 2.94
CA TRP A 354 0.76 -13.36 2.83
C TRP A 354 1.17 -13.69 1.39
N GLY A 355 0.26 -13.56 0.42
CA GLY A 355 0.57 -13.92 -0.97
C GLY A 355 -0.60 -14.55 -1.72
N GLY A 356 -0.30 -15.42 -2.68
CA GLY A 356 -1.26 -16.01 -3.60
C GLY A 356 -0.99 -17.48 -3.90
N ILE A 357 -2.05 -18.24 -4.14
CA ILE A 357 -1.98 -19.65 -4.56
C ILE A 357 -2.82 -19.84 -5.82
N MET A 358 -2.24 -20.49 -6.81
CA MET A 358 -2.89 -20.86 -8.07
C MET A 358 -2.84 -22.37 -8.24
N VAL A 359 -3.98 -22.97 -8.62
CA VAL A 359 -4.08 -24.40 -8.94
C VAL A 359 -3.99 -24.60 -10.45
N TYR A 360 -2.98 -25.35 -10.89
CA TYR A 360 -2.70 -25.63 -12.30
C TYR A 360 -3.07 -27.07 -12.65
N ASN A 361 -4.21 -27.23 -13.34
CA ASN A 361 -4.68 -28.55 -13.77
C ASN A 361 -3.95 -29.01 -15.04
N VAL A 362 -3.46 -30.24 -15.03
CA VAL A 362 -2.87 -30.91 -16.20
C VAL A 362 -3.99 -31.40 -17.12
N ASP A 363 -3.81 -31.30 -18.43
CA ASP A 363 -4.79 -31.80 -19.41
C ASP A 363 -5.01 -33.31 -19.24
N PRO A 364 -6.26 -33.77 -19.00
CA PRO A 364 -6.58 -35.19 -18.92
C PRO A 364 -6.13 -36.02 -20.12
N LYS A 365 -6.02 -35.41 -21.31
CA LYS A 365 -5.54 -36.10 -22.52
C LYS A 365 -4.08 -36.51 -22.43
N ALA A 366 -3.26 -35.78 -21.68
CA ALA A 366 -1.83 -36.05 -21.56
C ALA A 366 -1.54 -37.41 -20.90
N TYR A 367 -2.47 -37.91 -20.07
CA TYR A 367 -2.39 -39.23 -19.44
C TYR A 367 -2.73 -40.39 -20.39
N ASN A 368 -3.49 -40.14 -21.45
CA ASN A 368 -3.98 -41.21 -22.34
C ASN A 368 -2.91 -41.74 -23.30
N SER A 369 -1.81 -41.01 -23.48
CA SER A 369 -0.81 -41.24 -24.54
C SER A 369 0.64 -41.33 -24.05
N SER A 370 0.90 -41.20 -22.75
CA SER A 370 2.26 -41.09 -22.18
C SER A 370 2.49 -42.11 -21.08
N GLU A 371 3.68 -42.72 -21.03
CA GLU A 371 4.16 -43.41 -19.82
C GLU A 371 4.37 -42.37 -18.70
N LEU A 372 4.08 -42.76 -17.45
CA LEU A 372 4.31 -41.89 -16.30
C LEU A 372 5.83 -41.76 -16.03
N PRO A 373 6.33 -40.60 -15.58
CA PRO A 373 5.60 -39.35 -15.32
C PRO A 373 5.27 -38.57 -16.59
N VAL A 374 4.08 -37.95 -16.62
CA VAL A 374 3.69 -37.03 -17.69
C VAL A 374 4.51 -35.75 -17.56
N ARG A 375 5.18 -35.36 -18.64
CA ARG A 375 5.88 -34.07 -18.74
C ARG A 375 4.86 -32.94 -18.82
N VAL A 376 4.90 -32.03 -17.85
CA VAL A 376 4.01 -30.86 -17.77
C VAL A 376 4.84 -29.60 -17.94
N GLU A 377 4.70 -28.97 -19.10
CA GLU A 377 5.27 -27.65 -19.36
C GLU A 377 4.26 -26.58 -18.93
N VAL A 378 4.61 -25.79 -17.92
CA VAL A 378 3.73 -24.76 -17.36
C VAL A 378 3.67 -23.56 -18.29
N ASP A 379 2.44 -23.11 -18.61
CA ASP A 379 2.23 -21.84 -19.29
C ASP A 379 2.51 -20.67 -18.33
N MET A 380 3.72 -20.12 -18.43
CA MET A 380 4.17 -19.02 -17.58
C MET A 380 3.42 -17.71 -17.84
N VAL A 381 2.83 -17.50 -19.02
CA VAL A 381 2.05 -16.28 -19.30
C VAL A 381 0.81 -16.29 -18.43
N ARG A 382 0.05 -17.39 -18.46
CA ARG A 382 -1.15 -17.58 -17.64
C ARG A 382 -0.85 -17.47 -16.14
N VAL A 383 0.26 -18.05 -15.68
CA VAL A 383 0.65 -17.99 -14.27
C VAL A 383 1.03 -16.57 -13.85
N MET A 384 1.81 -15.86 -14.66
CA MET A 384 2.26 -14.50 -14.36
C MET A 384 1.14 -13.48 -14.42
N GLU A 385 0.16 -13.61 -15.32
CA GLU A 385 -1.03 -12.75 -15.32
C GLU A 385 -1.76 -12.77 -13.96
N VAL A 386 -1.89 -13.97 -13.38
CA VAL A 386 -2.51 -14.16 -12.06
C VAL A 386 -1.62 -13.62 -10.94
N PHE A 387 -0.34 -14.00 -10.92
CA PHE A 387 0.59 -13.59 -9.86
C PHE A 387 0.85 -12.08 -9.85
N LEU A 388 1.02 -11.44 -11.01
CA LEU A 388 1.16 -9.98 -11.09
C LEU A 388 -0.13 -9.27 -10.65
N SER A 389 -1.29 -9.78 -11.03
CA SER A 389 -2.57 -9.22 -10.56
C SER A 389 -2.69 -9.30 -9.04
N GLN A 390 -2.31 -10.43 -8.44
CA GLN A 390 -2.30 -10.60 -6.98
C GLN A 390 -1.25 -9.72 -6.31
N LEU A 391 -0.05 -9.59 -6.89
CA LEU A 391 1.02 -8.72 -6.40
C LEU A 391 0.56 -7.25 -6.36
N ARG A 392 -0.09 -6.77 -7.42
CA ARG A 392 -0.69 -5.43 -7.47
C ARG A 392 -1.71 -5.22 -6.35
N LEU A 393 -2.61 -6.18 -6.14
CA LEU A 393 -3.60 -6.13 -5.07
C LEU A 393 -2.95 -6.10 -3.67
N LEU A 394 -1.90 -6.90 -3.44
CA LEU A 394 -1.19 -6.94 -2.17
C LEU A 394 -0.49 -5.61 -1.86
N PHE A 395 0.05 -4.92 -2.86
CA PHE A 395 0.58 -3.57 -2.68
C PHE A 395 -0.51 -2.47 -2.61
N GLY A 396 -1.79 -2.82 -2.73
CA GLY A 396 -2.89 -1.86 -2.72
C GLY A 396 -3.08 -1.10 -4.03
N ILE A 397 -2.44 -1.55 -5.11
CA ILE A 397 -2.59 -1.00 -6.46
C ILE A 397 -3.88 -1.56 -7.06
N SER A 398 -4.98 -0.88 -6.78
CA SER A 398 -6.30 -1.23 -7.31
C SER A 398 -6.57 -0.51 -8.64
N GLN A 399 -7.37 -1.14 -9.50
CA GLN A 399 -7.84 -0.48 -10.72
C GLN A 399 -8.55 0.84 -10.38
N PRO A 400 -8.22 1.94 -11.07
CA PRO A 400 -8.82 3.25 -10.78
C PRO A 400 -10.31 3.24 -11.11
N GLN A 401 -11.12 3.96 -10.33
CA GLN A 401 -12.49 4.26 -10.73
C GLN A 401 -12.47 5.33 -11.82
N VAL A 402 -12.62 4.89 -13.05
CA VAL A 402 -12.55 5.75 -14.24
C VAL A 402 -13.87 6.52 -14.41
N PRO A 403 -13.84 7.85 -14.65
CA PRO A 403 -15.05 8.63 -14.92
C PRO A 403 -15.83 8.12 -16.14
N PRO A 404 -17.15 8.34 -16.22
CA PRO A 404 -17.96 7.88 -17.36
C PRO A 404 -17.48 8.51 -18.67
N LYS A 405 -17.40 7.77 -19.78
CA LYS A 405 -16.83 8.21 -21.08
C LYS A 405 -15.35 8.60 -21.00
N CYS A 406 -14.58 7.91 -20.17
CA CYS A 406 -13.13 8.07 -20.08
C CYS A 406 -12.45 6.76 -20.50
N LEU A 407 -11.51 6.85 -21.42
CA LEU A 407 -10.65 5.73 -21.80
C LEU A 407 -9.48 5.65 -20.82
N LEU A 408 -9.16 4.44 -20.38
CA LEU A 408 -7.95 4.16 -19.61
C LEU A 408 -7.03 3.32 -20.48
N SER A 409 -5.82 3.82 -20.73
CA SER A 409 -4.80 3.04 -21.41
C SER A 409 -4.02 2.23 -20.38
N GLY A 410 -4.03 0.91 -20.54
CA GLY A 410 -3.20 0.02 -19.75
C GLY A 410 -1.71 0.24 -20.01
N PRO A 411 -0.82 -0.24 -19.15
CA PRO A 411 0.61 -0.26 -19.44
C PRO A 411 0.86 -1.04 -20.72
N LYS A 412 1.72 -0.53 -21.62
CA LYS A 412 2.11 -1.23 -22.87
C LYS A 412 2.82 -2.57 -22.63
N SER A 413 3.33 -2.80 -21.41
CA SER A 413 3.98 -4.03 -20.98
C SER A 413 3.76 -4.22 -19.49
N GLU A 414 2.66 -4.87 -19.08
CA GLU A 414 2.34 -5.46 -17.74
C GLU A 414 2.83 -4.74 -16.45
N GLY A 415 3.21 -3.47 -16.56
CA GLY A 415 3.93 -2.72 -15.55
C GLY A 415 3.03 -1.79 -14.75
N LEU A 416 3.64 -0.98 -13.90
CA LEU A 416 2.93 0.02 -13.12
C LEU A 416 2.83 1.33 -13.91
N MET A 417 1.68 2.00 -13.89
CA MET A 417 1.59 3.36 -14.41
C MET A 417 2.34 4.32 -13.48
N THR A 418 2.94 5.37 -14.03
CA THR A 418 3.75 6.33 -13.23
C THR A 418 2.94 7.02 -12.13
N TRP A 419 1.67 7.36 -12.41
CA TRP A 419 0.78 7.92 -11.39
C TRP A 419 0.28 6.88 -10.37
N GLU A 420 0.27 5.59 -10.71
CA GLU A 420 -0.04 4.52 -9.75
C GLU A 420 1.06 4.39 -8.69
N LEU A 421 2.33 4.58 -9.10
CA LEU A 421 3.46 4.67 -8.17
C LEU A 421 3.31 5.89 -7.25
N ASP A 422 3.04 7.08 -7.80
CA ASP A 422 2.85 8.29 -7.00
C ASP A 422 1.73 8.07 -5.96
N ARG A 423 0.59 7.51 -6.39
CA ARG A 423 -0.52 7.15 -5.49
C ARG A 423 -0.08 6.21 -4.37
N LEU A 424 0.71 5.18 -4.69
CA LEU A 424 1.23 4.24 -3.69
C LEU A 424 2.12 4.96 -2.66
N LEU A 425 3.01 5.83 -3.11
CA LEU A 425 3.89 6.62 -2.24
C LEU A 425 3.10 7.59 -1.35
N TRP A 426 2.05 8.22 -1.89
CA TRP A 426 1.13 9.02 -1.10
C TRP A 426 0.40 8.19 -0.03
N ALA A 427 -0.14 7.03 -0.39
CA ALA A 427 -0.81 6.13 0.54
C ALA A 427 0.13 5.68 1.67
N ARG A 428 1.37 5.28 1.34
CA ARG A 428 2.39 4.90 2.33
C ARG A 428 2.82 6.05 3.21
N SER A 429 2.90 7.26 2.68
CA SER A 429 3.21 8.46 3.47
C SER A 429 2.12 8.73 4.52
N VAL A 430 0.85 8.55 4.14
CA VAL A 430 -0.29 8.68 5.06
C VAL A 430 -0.28 7.56 6.11
N GLU A 431 -0.04 6.31 5.70
CA GLU A 431 0.08 5.16 6.61
C GLU A 431 1.22 5.35 7.62
N ASN A 432 2.41 5.73 7.15
CA ASN A 432 3.59 5.97 7.97
C ASN A 432 3.36 7.11 8.96
N LEU A 433 2.72 8.20 8.53
CA LEU A 433 2.37 9.31 9.41
C LEU A 433 1.37 8.89 10.49
N ALA A 434 0.36 8.11 10.12
CA ALA A 434 -0.62 7.58 11.07
C ALA A 434 0.01 6.61 12.08
N THR A 435 0.90 5.74 11.61
CA THR A 435 1.67 4.79 12.42
C THR A 435 2.60 5.53 13.38
N ALA A 436 3.37 6.52 12.89
CA ALA A 436 4.25 7.35 13.71
C ALA A 436 3.46 8.11 14.78
N THR A 437 2.35 8.73 14.42
CA THR A 437 1.48 9.46 15.36
C THR A 437 0.92 8.54 16.44
N THR A 438 0.45 7.36 16.05
CA THR A 438 -0.11 6.36 16.97
C THR A 438 0.97 5.81 17.89
N THR A 439 2.12 5.42 17.35
CA THR A 439 3.24 4.87 18.13
C THR A 439 3.81 5.89 19.11
N LEU A 440 4.02 7.14 18.70
CA LEU A 440 4.44 8.22 19.60
C LEU A 440 3.41 8.48 20.70
N THR A 441 2.11 8.50 20.36
CA THR A 441 1.05 8.67 21.35
C THR A 441 1.03 7.52 22.35
N SER A 442 1.12 6.27 21.89
CA SER A 442 1.16 5.07 22.73
C SER A 442 2.40 5.02 23.61
N LEU A 443 3.57 5.39 23.07
CA LEU A 443 4.82 5.49 23.81
C LEU A 443 4.73 6.55 24.91
N ALA A 444 4.22 7.74 24.59
CA ALA A 444 4.02 8.82 25.56
C ALA A 444 3.05 8.40 26.68
N GLN A 445 1.96 7.70 26.35
CA GLN A 445 1.01 7.19 27.33
C GLN A 445 1.62 6.10 28.23
N LEU A 446 2.37 5.17 27.66
CA LEU A 446 3.06 4.11 28.41
C LEU A 446 4.09 4.70 29.38
N LEU A 447 4.94 5.60 28.87
CA LEU A 447 5.95 6.28 29.65
C LEU A 447 5.34 7.16 30.74
N GLY A 448 4.20 7.81 30.50
CA GLY A 448 3.47 8.57 31.52
C GLY A 448 2.88 7.70 32.64
N LYS A 449 2.51 6.44 32.34
CA LYS A 449 1.98 5.49 33.34
C LYS A 449 3.08 4.84 34.18
N ILE A 450 4.26 4.62 33.61
CA ILE A 450 5.38 3.93 34.28
C ILE A 450 6.47 4.96 34.59
N SER A 451 6.32 5.65 35.72
CA SER A 451 7.23 6.73 36.14
C SER A 451 8.66 6.28 36.45
N ASN A 452 8.88 4.98 36.66
CA ASN A 452 10.17 4.42 37.10
C ASN A 452 11.07 3.96 35.94
N ILE A 453 10.69 4.22 34.67
CA ILE A 453 11.52 3.90 33.50
C ILE A 453 12.50 5.04 33.23
N VAL A 454 13.79 4.70 33.15
CA VAL A 454 14.87 5.61 32.75
C VAL A 454 14.74 5.94 31.26
N ILE A 455 14.67 7.23 30.94
CA ILE A 455 14.70 7.73 29.55
C ILE A 455 16.05 8.43 29.35
N LYS A 456 16.84 7.91 28.41
CA LYS A 456 18.14 8.48 28.01
C LYS A 456 17.94 9.69 27.10
N ASP A 457 18.93 10.58 27.09
CA ASP A 457 18.93 11.78 26.23
C ASP A 457 18.88 11.43 24.74
N ASP A 458 19.56 10.36 24.32
CA ASP A 458 19.54 9.89 22.92
C ASP A 458 18.11 9.55 22.44
N VAL A 459 17.30 8.95 23.32
CA VAL A 459 15.90 8.62 23.00
C VAL A 459 15.06 9.89 22.96
N ALA A 460 15.35 10.86 23.83
CA ALA A 460 14.65 12.14 23.82
C ALA A 460 14.97 12.93 22.54
N SER A 461 16.23 12.93 22.06
CA SER A 461 16.61 13.61 20.83
C SER A 461 15.94 13.05 19.57
N GLU A 462 15.60 11.76 19.55
CA GLU A 462 14.87 11.14 18.42
C GLU A 462 13.37 11.47 18.42
N VAL A 463 12.82 11.94 19.54
CA VAL A 463 11.38 12.30 19.67
C VAL A 463 11.12 13.77 19.33
N TYR A 464 12.12 14.64 19.52
CA TYR A 464 12.07 16.07 19.17
C TYR A 464 12.32 16.27 17.67
#